data_AF-A0A1E4ZSF7-F1
#
_entry.id   AF-A0A1E4ZSF7-F1
#
_cell.length_a   1.000
_cell.length_b   1.000
_cell.length_c   1.000
_cell.angle_alpha   90.00
_cell.angle_beta   90.00
_cell.angle_gamma   90.00
#
_symmetry.space_group_name_H-M   'P 1'
#
loop_
_entity.id
_entity.type
_entity.pdbx_description
1 polymer ?
#
loop_
_entity_poly.entity_id
_entity_poly.type
_entity_poly.pdbx_seq_one_letter_code
_entity_poly.pdbx_strand_id
1 'polypeptide(L)' 'MTIARQLAVYCCQQQGDLSLREIAENFNFCNQGSVSGAIAAAKRRLEKGELTRDYSRVEKLLQ' A
#
# COMPACT_ATOMS: atom_id res chain seq x y z
N MET A 1 -7.06 -10.18 3.77
CA MET A 1 -6.53 -8.99 3.07
C MET A 1 -5.88 -9.41 1.76
N THR A 2 -6.26 -8.81 0.63
CA THR A 2 -5.74 -9.18 -0.70
C THR A 2 -4.42 -8.46 -1.02
N ILE A 3 -3.65 -9.02 -1.96
CA ILE A 3 -2.39 -8.42 -2.45
C ILE A 3 -2.64 -7.02 -3.04
N ALA A 4 -3.69 -6.87 -3.86
CA ALA A 4 -4.09 -5.59 -4.42
C ALA A 4 -4.37 -4.54 -3.34
N ARG A 5 -5.05 -4.92 -2.25
CA ARG A 5 -5.31 -4.01 -1.13
C ARG A 5 -4.02 -3.60 -0.41
N GLN A 6 -3.08 -4.52 -0.23
CA GLN A 6 -1.78 -4.20 0.38
C GLN A 6 -0.96 -3.25 -0.48
N LEU A 7 -0.97 -3.44 -1.81
CA LEU A 7 -0.30 -2.55 -2.74
C LEU A 7 -0.94 -1.16 -2.75
N ALA A 8 -2.27 -1.07 -2.77
CA ALA A 8 -2.97 0.21 -2.73
C ALA A 8 -2.66 1.00 -1.44
N VAL A 9 -2.66 0.33 -0.28
CA VAL A 9 -2.28 0.92 1.00
C VAL A 9 -0.83 1.43 0.97
N TYR A 10 0.09 0.66 0.39
CA TYR A 10 1.48 1.07 0.21
C TYR A 10 1.61 2.30 -0.69
N CYS A 11 0.90 2.34 -1.83
CA CYS A 11 0.91 3.50 -2.73
C CYS A 11 0.39 4.78 -2.04
N CYS A 12 -0.70 4.68 -1.27
CA CYS A 12 -1.21 5.82 -0.49
C CYS A 12 -0.17 6.38 0.49
N GLN A 13 0.65 5.52 1.09
CA GLN A 13 1.70 5.93 2.02
C GLN A 13 2.93 6.53 1.33
N GLN A 14 3.25 6.12 0.09
CA GLN A 14 4.43 6.61 -0.64
C GLN A 14 4.15 7.88 -1.46
N GLN A 15 2.94 8.01 -1.99
CA GLN A 15 2.60 9.05 -2.97
C GLN A 15 1.51 10.01 -2.48
N GLY A 16 0.82 9.68 -1.38
CA GLY A 16 -0.20 10.53 -0.77
C GLY A 16 0.29 11.17 0.51
N ASP A 17 -0.34 12.29 0.88
CA ASP A 17 -0.09 13.02 2.13
C ASP A 17 -0.97 12.51 3.29
N LEU A 18 -1.48 11.29 3.19
CA LEU A 18 -2.37 10.70 4.19
C LEU A 18 -1.58 10.13 5.37
N SER A 19 -2.03 10.40 6.58
CA SER A 19 -1.53 9.72 7.78
C SER A 19 -1.92 8.24 7.79
N LEU A 20 -1.20 7.42 8.55
CA LEU A 20 -1.56 6.00 8.75
C LEU A 20 -2.97 5.81 9.32
N ARG A 21 -3.47 6.79 10.07
CA ARG A 21 -4.84 6.81 10.58
C ARG A 21 -5.85 6.99 9.45
N GLU A 22 -5.65 7.99 8.59
CA GLU A 22 -6.56 8.25 7.46
C GLU A 22 -6.54 7.09 6.47
N ILE A 23 -5.38 6.47 6.24
CA ILE A 23 -5.28 5.24 5.44
C ILE A 23 -6.06 4.11 6.13
N ALA A 24 -5.94 3.95 7.44
CA ALA A 24 -6.71 2.94 8.18
C ALA A 24 -8.22 3.12 8.00
N GLU A 25 -8.70 4.35 8.14
CA GLU A 25 -10.12 4.73 8.01
C GLU A 25 -10.61 4.48 6.57
N ASN A 26 -9.90 4.96 5.55
CA ASN A 26 -10.28 4.79 4.14
C ASN A 26 -10.29 3.31 3.71
N PHE A 27 -9.38 2.49 4.25
CA PHE A 27 -9.32 1.06 3.98
C PHE A 27 -10.01 0.21 5.05
N ASN A 28 -10.90 0.78 5.87
CA ASN A 28 -11.69 0.05 6.87
C ASN A 28 -10.87 -0.95 7.72
N PHE A 29 -9.68 -0.54 8.14
CA PHE A 29 -8.86 -1.32 9.06
C PHE A 29 -9.34 -1.13 10.50
N CYS A 30 -9.42 -2.23 11.26
CA CYS A 30 -9.81 -2.16 12.67
C CYS A 30 -8.81 -1.38 13.54
N ASN A 31 -7.54 -1.32 13.15
CA ASN A 31 -6.49 -0.58 13.85
C ASN A 31 -5.33 -0.21 12.92
N GLN A 32 -4.54 0.80 13.31
CA GLN A 32 -3.36 1.27 12.55
C GLN A 32 -2.28 0.18 12.39
N GLY A 33 -2.15 -0.74 13.34
CA GLY A 33 -1.19 -1.85 13.25
C GLY A 33 -1.42 -2.74 12.03
N SER A 34 -2.68 -2.87 11.60
CA SER A 34 -3.05 -3.61 10.39
C SER A 34 -2.57 -2.93 9.09
N VAL A 35 -2.50 -1.59 9.09
CA VAL A 35 -1.94 -0.80 7.98
C VAL A 35 -0.44 -1.04 7.88
N SER A 36 0.29 -0.93 8.99
CA SER A 36 1.74 -1.16 9.02
C SER A 36 2.11 -2.57 8.53
N GLY A 37 1.33 -3.58 8.91
CA GLY A 37 1.50 -4.94 8.41
C GLY A 37 1.24 -5.07 6.90
N ALA A 38 0.23 -4.37 6.37
CA ALA A 38 -0.06 -4.33 4.94
C ALA A 38 1.08 -3.69 4.12
N ILE A 39 1.59 -2.55 4.60
CA ILE A 39 2.72 -1.83 4.02
C ILE A 39 3.97 -2.72 4.00
N ALA A 40 4.30 -3.34 5.14
CA ALA A 40 5.46 -4.21 5.25
C ALA A 40 5.36 -5.43 4.31
N ALA A 41 4.16 -6.01 4.17
CA ALA A 41 3.93 -7.12 3.26
C ALA A 41 4.05 -6.70 1.79
N ALA A 42 3.52 -5.54 1.39
CA ALA A 42 3.67 -5.02 0.04
C ALA A 42 5.14 -4.70 -0.28
N LYS A 43 5.84 -4.03 0.63
CA LYS A 43 7.27 -3.69 0.48
C LYS A 43 8.13 -4.94 0.27
N ARG A 44 7.97 -5.98 1.10
CA ARG A 44 8.71 -7.25 0.94
C ARG A 44 8.49 -7.91 -0.42
N ARG A 45 7.28 -7.79 -1.00
CA ARG A 45 6.99 -8.35 -2.32
C ARG A 45 7.60 -7.52 -3.45
N LEU A 46 7.64 -6.20 -3.30
CA LEU A 46 8.34 -5.30 -4.21
C LEU A 46 9.85 -5.57 -4.22
N GLU A 47 10.45 -5.77 -3.04
CA GLU A 47 11.87 -6.14 -2.91
C GLU A 47 12.20 -7.48 -3.60
N LYS A 48 11.23 -8.40 -3.66
CA LYS A 48 11.35 -9.68 -4.38
C LYS A 48 11.03 -9.60 -5.88
N GLY A 49 10.60 -8.44 -6.38
CA GLY A 49 10.21 -8.26 -7.77
C GLY A 49 8.78 -8.72 -8.10
N GLU A 50 8.03 -9.26 -7.14
CA GLU A 50 6.71 -9.89 -7.37
C GLU A 50 5.63 -8.87 -7.77
N LEU A 51 5.78 -7.60 -7.36
CA LEU A 51 4.81 -6.53 -7.59
C LEU A 51 5.36 -5.37 -8.45
N THR A 52 6.59 -5.47 -8.94
CA THR A 52 7.28 -4.34 -9.60
C THR A 52 6.53 -3.85 -10.83
N ARG A 53 5.95 -4.77 -11.63
CA ARG A 53 5.17 -4.40 -12.81
C ARG A 53 3.90 -3.64 -12.45
N ASP A 54 3.16 -4.13 -11.46
CA ASP A 54 1.90 -3.52 -11.04
C ASP A 54 2.15 -2.16 -10.40
N TYR A 55 3.18 -2.06 -9.55
CA TYR A 55 3.58 -0.79 -8.93
C TYR A 55 4.00 0.24 -9.99
N SER A 56 4.88 -0.13 -10.93
CA SER A 56 5.30 0.79 -12.01
C SER A 56 4.13 1.24 -12.88
N ARG A 57 3.12 0.38 -13.09
CA ARG A 57 1.91 0.77 -13.81
C ARG A 57 1.09 1.81 -13.05
N VAL A 58 0.91 1.61 -11.74
CA VAL A 58 0.17 2.56 -10.89
C VAL A 58 0.91 3.89 -10.82
N GLU A 59 2.22 3.87 -10.62
CA GLU A 59 3.07 5.07 -10.58
C GLU A 59 2.95 5.89 -11.88
N LYS A 60 2.97 5.25 -13.05
CA LYS A 60 2.79 5.92 -14.34
C LYS A 60 1.41 6.53 -14.56
N LEU A 61 0.38 6.06 -13.86
CA LEU A 61 -0.99 6.57 -13.98
C LEU A 61 -1.28 7.73 -13.01
N LEU A 62 -0.44 7.90 -11.99
CA LEU A 62 -0.55 8.95 -10.98
C LEU A 62 0.32 10.18 -11.30
N GLN A 63 1.12 10.10 -12.37
CA GLN A 63 1.87 11.21 -12.98
C GLN A 63 1.06 11.87 -14.11
#